data_AF-E6QWQ9-F1
#
_entry.id   AF-E6QWQ9-F1
#
_cell.length_a   1.000
_cell.length_b   1.000
_cell.length_c   1.000
_cell.angle_alpha   90.00
_cell.angle_beta   90.00
_cell.angle_gamma   90.00
#
_symmetry.space_group_name_H-M   'P 1'
#
loop_
_entity.id
_entity.type
_entity.pdbx_description
1 polymer ?
#
loop_
_entity_poly.entity_id
_entity_poly.type
_entity_poly.pdbx_seq_one_letter_code
_entity_poly.pdbx_strand_id
1 'polypeptide(L)'
;MNENPNNVESAVLSSIHAKNAKLPIRHPDQYGAFPTWWGESLFGESLLVVPDANVLRNDIARACRHNQRTVLITAANAGILRLFCAEHVLKEVSGHAKDWADLTGVPPHTYVARWTDEYLPLIRTVNADGLPHGILSPTERERVASLGDSKDVPSVVLSLALGAFFLTEDRRAWEAVYGTEADSEELHKWLPVLMDGGDAGELGKLVFITTALPTAGIIGLWDLCRRFSYRSPWMVAGLAAGVFVLAIQTSRETYRRIGSGLTEAISVLSERLYMPYHEALERFRRRAPVVPSWDMLCSTNDRRAILARACVYRLARSYSGALSADELARALPALGIGQGTQLVRETLRNHGCFHQPYAGRWQVGNPYGYPR
;
A
#
# COMPACT_ATOMS: atom_id res chain seq x y z
N MET A 1 4.64 30.74 27.57
CA MET A 1 5.12 29.36 27.30
C MET A 1 4.81 29.07 25.84
N ASN A 2 5.83 29.09 24.98
CA ASN A 2 5.69 28.77 23.56
C ASN A 2 5.69 27.25 23.41
N GLU A 3 4.52 26.64 23.26
CA GLU A 3 4.44 25.26 22.79
C GLU A 3 4.88 25.23 21.33
N ASN A 4 5.98 24.51 21.06
CA ASN A 4 6.50 24.34 19.71
C ASN A 4 5.46 23.56 18.87
N PRO A 5 4.92 24.12 17.77
CA PRO A 5 3.83 23.49 17.00
C PRO A 5 4.15 22.06 16.53
N ASN A 6 5.43 21.75 16.32
CA ASN A 6 5.90 20.40 15.95
C ASN A 6 5.61 19.35 17.06
N ASN A 7 5.67 19.72 18.34
CA ASN A 7 5.43 18.80 19.46
C ASN A 7 3.94 18.42 19.57
N VAL A 8 3.04 19.35 19.23
CA VAL A 8 1.60 19.12 19.27
C VAL A 8 1.16 18.20 18.12
N GLU A 9 1.69 18.41 16.92
CA GLU A 9 1.42 17.54 15.76
C GLU A 9 1.92 16.11 16.03
N SER A 10 3.14 15.97 16.54
CA SER A 10 3.75 14.68 16.90
C SER A 10 2.92 13.91 17.96
N ALA A 11 2.44 14.60 19.00
CA ALA A 11 1.60 14.01 20.04
C ALA A 11 0.23 13.54 19.52
N VAL A 12 -0.41 14.32 18.64
CA VAL A 12 -1.69 13.97 18.02
C VAL A 12 -1.55 12.75 17.10
N LEU A 13 -0.51 12.73 16.26
CA LEU A 13 -0.21 11.60 15.37
C LEU A 13 0.06 10.31 16.17
N SER A 14 0.85 10.40 17.24
CA SER A 14 1.14 9.27 18.14
C SER A 14 -0.12 8.73 18.82
N SER A 15 -1.00 9.60 19.31
CA SER A 15 -2.28 9.22 19.92
C SER A 15 -3.21 8.49 18.94
N ILE A 16 -3.29 8.98 17.70
CA ILE A 16 -4.14 8.37 16.66
C ILE A 16 -3.54 7.07 16.16
N HIS A 17 -2.22 7.00 16.00
CA HIS A 17 -1.54 5.74 15.76
C HIS A 17 -1.83 4.72 16.87
N ALA A 18 -1.70 5.09 18.15
CA ALA A 18 -1.99 4.20 19.28
C ALA A 18 -3.45 3.72 19.31
N LYS A 19 -4.39 4.54 18.87
CA LYS A 19 -5.79 4.14 18.69
C LYS A 19 -5.97 3.16 17.53
N ASN A 20 -5.38 3.45 16.38
CA ASN A 20 -5.49 2.62 15.18
C ASN A 20 -4.74 1.30 15.27
N ALA A 21 -3.62 1.27 16.00
CA ALA A 21 -2.85 0.07 16.29
C ALA A 21 -3.68 -0.99 17.04
N LYS A 22 -4.78 -0.59 17.70
CA LYS A 22 -5.71 -1.49 18.41
C LYS A 22 -6.87 -1.99 17.56
N LEU A 23 -7.06 -1.47 16.34
CA LEU A 23 -8.16 -1.93 15.48
C LEU A 23 -7.96 -3.40 15.08
N PRO A 24 -9.01 -4.20 14.88
CA PRO A 24 -8.85 -5.57 14.42
C PRO A 24 -8.05 -5.66 13.11
N ILE A 25 -7.27 -6.73 12.96
CA ILE A 25 -6.58 -7.03 11.71
C ILE A 25 -7.62 -7.41 10.66
N ARG A 26 -7.51 -6.81 9.49
CA ARG A 26 -8.37 -7.11 8.35
C ARG A 26 -7.77 -8.27 7.59
N HIS A 27 -8.19 -9.47 7.95
CA HIS A 27 -7.74 -10.69 7.30
C HIS A 27 -8.23 -10.74 5.84
N PRO A 28 -7.49 -11.44 4.95
CA PRO A 28 -8.02 -11.91 3.69
C PRO A 28 -9.28 -12.75 3.94
N ASP A 29 -10.20 -12.72 2.99
CA ASP A 29 -11.38 -13.59 3.06
C ASP A 29 -11.01 -15.07 2.88
N GLN A 30 -12.00 -15.95 3.05
CA GLN A 30 -11.86 -17.40 2.93
C GLN A 30 -11.37 -17.88 1.55
N TYR A 31 -11.38 -17.02 0.53
CA TYR A 31 -10.92 -17.32 -0.82
C TYR A 31 -9.53 -16.70 -1.10
N GLY A 32 -8.92 -16.08 -0.10
CA GLY A 32 -7.61 -15.46 -0.19
C GLY A 32 -7.62 -14.08 -0.84
N ALA A 33 -8.79 -13.45 -1.00
CA ALA A 33 -8.87 -12.09 -1.48
C ALA A 33 -8.56 -11.09 -0.35
N PHE A 34 -7.65 -10.15 -0.63
CA PHE A 34 -7.33 -9.08 0.32
C PHE A 34 -8.47 -8.06 0.39
N PRO A 35 -8.73 -7.46 1.57
CA PRO A 35 -9.82 -6.52 1.76
C PRO A 35 -9.68 -5.30 0.84
N THR A 36 -10.80 -4.92 0.21
CA THR A 36 -10.89 -3.70 -0.60
C THR A 36 -10.95 -2.47 0.29
N TRP A 37 -10.29 -1.38 -0.13
CA TRP A 37 -10.39 -0.11 0.57
C TRP A 37 -11.29 0.88 -0.17
N TRP A 38 -12.13 1.58 0.58
CA TRP A 38 -13.11 2.55 0.07
C TRP A 38 -12.48 3.89 -0.35
N GLY A 39 -11.18 4.08 -0.12
CA GLY A 39 -10.45 5.31 -0.39
C GLY A 39 -9.97 5.52 -1.83
N GLU A 40 -10.28 4.62 -2.77
CA GLU A 40 -9.77 4.68 -4.16
C GLU A 40 -10.08 6.02 -4.85
N SER A 41 -11.25 6.62 -4.59
CA SER A 41 -11.64 7.91 -5.16
C SER A 41 -11.00 9.13 -4.48
N LEU A 42 -10.44 8.98 -3.27
CA LEU A 42 -9.87 10.07 -2.48
C LEU A 42 -8.34 10.06 -2.46
N PHE A 43 -7.71 8.89 -2.60
CA PHE A 43 -6.31 8.68 -2.27
C PHE A 43 -5.46 8.07 -3.41
N GLY A 44 -6.06 7.68 -4.54
CA GLY A 44 -5.33 7.33 -5.76
C GLY A 44 -4.85 5.87 -5.82
N GLU A 45 -3.54 5.63 -5.73
CA GLU A 45 -2.90 4.29 -5.80
C GLU A 45 -2.27 3.88 -4.46
N SER A 46 -2.33 2.59 -4.10
CA SER A 46 -1.72 2.10 -2.85
C SER A 46 -0.19 2.19 -2.90
N LEU A 47 0.43 2.58 -1.79
CA LEU A 47 1.87 2.49 -1.62
C LEU A 47 2.30 1.03 -1.52
N LEU A 48 3.40 0.66 -2.18
CA LEU A 48 3.90 -0.71 -2.17
C LEU A 48 5.21 -0.76 -1.40
N VAL A 49 5.33 -1.74 -0.52
CA VAL A 49 6.53 -1.95 0.30
C VAL A 49 6.91 -3.43 0.22
N VAL A 50 8.20 -3.68 -0.02
CA VAL A 50 8.80 -5.01 0.00
C VAL A 50 9.80 -5.05 1.16
N PRO A 51 9.45 -5.63 2.31
CA PRO A 51 10.40 -5.79 3.40
C PRO A 51 11.23 -7.06 3.25
N ASP A 52 12.51 -6.96 3.62
CA ASP A 52 13.39 -8.10 3.82
C ASP A 52 13.07 -8.84 5.14
N ALA A 53 13.74 -9.97 5.35
CA ALA A 53 13.51 -10.82 6.52
C ALA A 53 14.05 -10.18 7.83
N ASN A 54 15.16 -9.44 7.77
CA ASN A 54 15.79 -8.81 8.94
C ASN A 54 14.99 -7.60 9.45
N VAL A 55 14.43 -6.80 8.54
CA VAL A 55 13.53 -5.69 8.83
C VAL A 55 12.27 -6.23 9.49
N LEU A 56 11.66 -7.29 8.93
CA LEU A 56 10.51 -7.93 9.57
C LEU A 56 10.88 -8.47 10.96
N ARG A 57 12.06 -9.08 11.10
CA ARG A 57 12.54 -9.57 12.40
C ARG A 57 12.52 -8.47 13.45
N ASN A 58 13.16 -7.35 13.12
CA ASN A 58 13.35 -6.22 14.02
C ASN A 58 12.01 -5.51 14.31
N ASP A 59 11.12 -5.39 13.32
CA ASP A 59 9.79 -4.79 13.45
C ASP A 59 8.87 -5.62 14.35
N ILE A 60 8.83 -6.94 14.18
CA ILE A 60 8.05 -7.84 15.04
C ILE A 60 8.56 -7.79 16.48
N ALA A 61 9.89 -7.85 16.67
CA ALA A 61 10.50 -7.78 17.99
C ALA A 61 10.18 -6.46 18.70
N ARG A 62 10.22 -5.35 17.96
CA ARG A 62 9.80 -4.04 18.46
C ARG A 62 8.32 -4.05 18.87
N ALA A 63 7.43 -4.52 17.99
CA ALA A 63 6.01 -4.56 18.27
C ALA A 63 5.68 -5.40 19.52
N CYS A 64 6.42 -6.48 19.74
CA CYS A 64 6.31 -7.30 20.94
C CYS A 64 6.80 -6.57 22.20
N ARG A 65 7.97 -5.94 22.16
CA ARG A 65 8.55 -5.22 23.33
C ARG A 65 7.68 -4.04 23.78
N HIS A 66 7.05 -3.34 22.84
CA HIS A 66 6.17 -2.21 23.15
C HIS A 66 4.70 -2.60 23.28
N ASN A 67 4.35 -3.86 23.06
CA ASN A 67 2.98 -4.37 22.97
C ASN A 67 2.05 -3.47 22.11
N GLN A 68 2.59 -2.97 21.01
CA GLN A 68 1.92 -2.03 20.12
C GLN A 68 2.40 -2.28 18.69
N ARG A 69 1.48 -2.27 17.73
CA ARG A 69 1.84 -2.37 16.30
C ARG A 69 2.67 -1.18 15.87
N THR A 70 3.60 -1.42 14.96
CA THR A 70 4.35 -0.36 14.30
C THR A 70 3.48 0.41 13.30
N VAL A 71 3.97 1.56 12.83
CA VAL A 71 3.28 2.36 11.80
C VAL A 71 3.16 1.57 10.51
N LEU A 72 4.16 0.75 10.15
CA LEU A 72 4.14 -0.14 9.00
C LEU A 72 2.88 -1.03 8.98
N ILE A 73 2.64 -1.76 10.07
CA ILE A 73 1.50 -2.67 10.20
C ILE A 73 0.18 -1.91 10.33
N THR A 74 0.19 -0.78 11.02
CA THR A 74 -1.02 0.06 11.13
C THR A 74 -1.44 0.62 9.77
N ALA A 75 -0.48 1.08 8.97
CA ALA A 75 -0.71 1.59 7.61
C ALA A 75 -1.13 0.47 6.65
N ALA A 76 -0.53 -0.72 6.78
CA ALA A 76 -0.93 -1.91 6.02
C ALA A 76 -2.39 -2.31 6.32
N ASN A 77 -2.76 -2.36 7.60
CA ASN A 77 -4.11 -2.70 8.04
C ASN A 77 -5.14 -1.63 7.63
N ALA A 78 -4.73 -0.36 7.56
CA ALA A 78 -5.54 0.73 7.04
C ALA A 78 -5.61 0.77 5.50
N GLY A 79 -4.94 -0.14 4.80
CA GLY A 79 -4.92 -0.22 3.33
C GLY A 79 -4.14 0.89 2.64
N ILE A 80 -3.40 1.73 3.38
CA ILE A 80 -2.59 2.83 2.83
C ILE A 80 -1.40 2.28 2.06
N LEU A 81 -0.75 1.28 2.66
CA LEU A 81 0.34 0.55 2.04
C LEU A 81 0.00 -0.93 1.89
N ARG A 82 0.73 -1.60 1.00
CA ARG A 82 0.64 -3.02 0.75
C ARG A 82 2.01 -3.64 0.91
N LEU A 83 2.07 -4.62 1.80
CA LEU A 83 3.26 -5.43 2.01
C LEU A 83 3.28 -6.56 0.99
N PHE A 84 4.38 -6.67 0.27
CA PHE A 84 4.69 -7.77 -0.64
C PHE A 84 5.98 -8.44 -0.20
N CYS A 85 6.00 -9.76 -0.08
CA CYS A 85 7.21 -10.49 0.23
C CYS A 85 7.43 -11.60 -0.80
N ALA A 86 8.70 -11.83 -1.13
CA ALA A 86 9.07 -13.06 -1.79
C ALA A 86 8.83 -14.25 -0.84
N GLU A 87 8.43 -15.39 -1.39
CA GLU A 87 8.08 -16.58 -0.58
C GLU A 87 9.20 -17.01 0.39
N HIS A 88 10.47 -16.86 -0.01
CA HIS A 88 11.60 -17.24 0.84
C HIS A 88 11.68 -16.40 2.13
N VAL A 89 11.31 -15.12 2.09
CA VAL A 89 11.32 -14.23 3.28
C VAL A 89 10.37 -14.78 4.33
N LEU A 90 9.18 -15.22 3.92
CA LEU A 90 8.19 -15.76 4.85
C LEU A 90 8.61 -17.11 5.42
N LYS A 91 9.29 -17.94 4.62
CA LYS A 91 9.90 -19.20 5.08
C LYS A 91 11.03 -18.93 6.08
N GLU A 92 11.83 -17.90 5.84
CA GLU A 92 12.93 -17.52 6.72
C GLU A 92 12.42 -16.99 8.06
N VAL A 93 11.46 -16.06 8.05
CA VAL A 93 10.85 -15.52 9.27
C VAL A 93 10.18 -16.62 10.07
N SER A 94 9.40 -17.48 9.42
CA SER A 94 8.69 -18.57 10.10
C SER A 94 9.65 -19.66 10.59
N GLY A 95 10.70 -19.97 9.82
CA GLY A 95 11.68 -21.00 10.14
C GLY A 95 12.60 -20.61 11.30
N HIS A 96 12.94 -19.32 11.43
CA HIS A 96 13.82 -18.81 12.48
C HIS A 96 13.07 -18.05 13.59
N ALA A 97 11.72 -18.08 13.61
CA ALA A 97 10.92 -17.28 14.55
C ALA A 97 11.33 -17.50 16.02
N LYS A 98 11.66 -18.74 16.39
CA LYS A 98 12.11 -19.07 17.74
C LYS A 98 13.49 -18.49 18.04
N ASP A 99 14.46 -18.74 17.17
CA ASP A 99 15.84 -18.26 17.34
C ASP A 99 15.90 -16.72 17.36
N TRP A 100 15.07 -16.06 16.54
CA TRP A 100 14.95 -14.61 16.51
C TRP A 100 14.24 -14.03 17.72
N ALA A 101 13.25 -14.73 18.28
CA ALA A 101 12.64 -14.34 19.54
C ALA A 101 13.67 -14.34 20.68
N ASP A 102 14.49 -15.40 20.76
CA ASP A 102 15.57 -15.52 21.73
C ASP A 102 16.63 -14.41 21.52
N LEU A 103 17.06 -14.18 20.28
CA LEU A 103 18.02 -13.12 19.93
C LEU A 103 17.54 -11.71 20.32
N THR A 104 16.23 -11.46 20.23
CA THR A 104 15.64 -10.14 20.47
C THR A 104 15.09 -9.95 21.88
N GLY A 105 15.22 -10.97 22.73
CA GLY A 105 14.74 -10.94 24.13
C GLY A 105 13.22 -10.94 24.25
N VAL A 106 12.50 -11.48 23.25
CA VAL A 106 11.04 -11.58 23.23
C VAL A 106 10.65 -13.04 23.51
N PRO A 107 9.61 -13.32 24.34
CA PRO A 107 9.13 -14.69 24.51
C PRO A 107 8.71 -15.32 23.17
N PRO A 108 9.17 -16.53 22.82
CA PRO A 108 8.90 -17.14 21.51
C PRO A 108 7.42 -17.23 21.14
N HIS A 109 6.55 -17.55 22.10
CA HIS A 109 5.10 -17.61 21.85
C HIS A 109 4.51 -16.24 21.50
N THR A 110 4.98 -15.16 22.14
CA THR A 110 4.55 -13.79 21.83
C THR A 110 5.00 -13.36 20.44
N TYR A 111 6.24 -13.71 20.07
CA TYR A 111 6.79 -13.42 18.76
C TYR A 111 6.00 -14.14 17.65
N VAL A 112 5.77 -15.45 17.82
CA VAL A 112 5.02 -16.27 16.86
C VAL A 112 3.57 -15.80 16.75
N ALA A 113 2.89 -15.51 17.87
CA ALA A 113 1.54 -14.97 17.85
C ALA A 113 1.49 -13.63 17.12
N ARG A 114 2.41 -12.70 17.41
CA ARG A 114 2.48 -11.40 16.71
C ARG A 114 2.68 -11.59 15.20
N TRP A 115 3.60 -12.47 14.80
CA TRP A 115 3.86 -12.78 13.41
C TRP A 115 2.61 -13.33 12.70
N THR A 116 2.00 -14.36 13.27
CA THR A 116 0.88 -15.10 12.67
C THR A 116 -0.43 -14.31 12.66
N ASP A 117 -0.73 -13.59 13.74
CA ASP A 117 -2.01 -12.92 13.92
C ASP A 117 -2.05 -11.51 13.30
N GLU A 118 -0.90 -10.80 13.24
CA GLU A 118 -0.87 -9.39 12.85
C GLU A 118 -0.11 -9.09 11.57
N TYR A 119 1.00 -9.78 11.30
CA TYR A 119 1.86 -9.49 10.15
C TYR A 119 1.44 -10.31 8.94
N LEU A 120 1.44 -11.63 9.11
CA LEU A 120 1.19 -12.60 8.05
C LEU A 120 -0.10 -12.35 7.26
N PRO A 121 -1.25 -11.96 7.87
CA PRO A 121 -2.49 -11.69 7.14
C PRO A 121 -2.41 -10.46 6.22
N LEU A 122 -1.47 -9.55 6.47
CA LEU A 122 -1.32 -8.30 5.71
C LEU A 122 -0.32 -8.41 4.56
N ILE A 123 0.46 -9.51 4.52
CA ILE A 123 1.52 -9.71 3.54
C ILE A 123 1.01 -10.50 2.33
N ARG A 124 1.26 -9.94 1.14
CA ARG A 124 1.06 -10.60 -0.15
C ARG A 124 2.31 -11.38 -0.49
N THR A 125 2.19 -12.70 -0.52
CA THR A 125 3.29 -13.58 -0.91
C THR A 125 3.37 -13.65 -2.42
N VAL A 126 4.56 -13.46 -2.98
CA VAL A 126 4.81 -13.65 -4.42
C VAL A 126 5.90 -14.69 -4.58
N ASN A 127 5.65 -15.70 -5.42
CA ASN A 127 6.71 -16.62 -5.83
C ASN A 127 7.61 -15.89 -6.85
N ALA A 128 8.90 -15.89 -6.57
CA ALA A 128 9.92 -15.30 -7.44
C ALA A 128 9.94 -15.95 -8.82
N ASP A 129 9.82 -17.28 -8.87
CA ASP A 129 9.74 -18.06 -10.11
C ASP A 129 8.43 -17.82 -10.86
N GLY A 130 7.44 -17.23 -10.18
CA GLY A 130 6.16 -16.83 -10.76
C GLY A 130 6.23 -15.52 -11.54
N LEU A 131 7.30 -14.73 -11.40
CA LEU A 131 7.48 -13.49 -12.15
C LEU A 131 7.97 -13.79 -13.58
N PRO A 132 7.43 -13.10 -14.60
CA PRO A 132 7.84 -13.28 -15.99
C PRO A 132 9.35 -13.10 -16.20
N HIS A 133 9.96 -14.00 -16.96
CA HIS A 133 11.33 -13.80 -17.45
C HIS A 133 11.42 -12.52 -18.27
N GLY A 134 12.48 -11.74 -18.05
CA GLY A 134 12.69 -10.48 -18.75
C GLY A 134 11.76 -9.34 -18.33
N ILE A 135 11.08 -9.43 -17.18
CA ILE A 135 10.25 -8.33 -16.65
C ILE A 135 11.08 -7.06 -16.33
N LEU A 136 12.35 -7.26 -15.95
CA LEU A 136 13.29 -6.18 -15.65
C LEU A 136 13.96 -5.65 -16.91
N SER A 137 14.26 -4.36 -16.95
CA SER A 137 15.05 -3.74 -18.02
C SER A 137 16.49 -4.29 -18.03
N PRO A 138 17.25 -4.16 -19.12
CA PRO A 138 18.65 -4.58 -19.16
C PRO A 138 19.50 -4.05 -17.99
N THR A 139 19.40 -2.76 -17.69
CA THR A 139 20.13 -2.12 -16.57
C THR A 139 19.67 -2.63 -15.21
N GLU A 140 18.38 -2.89 -15.02
CA GLU A 140 17.88 -3.54 -13.80
C GLU A 140 18.44 -4.96 -13.66
N ARG A 141 18.52 -5.73 -14.76
CA ARG A 141 19.08 -7.08 -14.75
C ARG A 141 20.56 -7.11 -14.40
N GLU A 142 21.35 -6.16 -14.91
CA GLU A 142 22.78 -6.02 -14.58
C GLU A 142 22.99 -5.76 -13.08
N ARG A 143 22.19 -4.85 -12.51
CA ARG A 143 22.21 -4.56 -11.07
C ARG A 143 21.84 -5.79 -10.23
N VAL A 144 20.79 -6.51 -10.62
CA VAL A 144 20.42 -7.78 -9.96
C VAL A 144 21.52 -8.83 -10.08
N ALA A 145 22.15 -8.96 -11.26
CA ALA A 145 23.22 -9.94 -11.49
C ALA A 145 24.46 -9.68 -10.61
N SER A 146 24.71 -8.42 -10.22
CA SER A 146 25.81 -8.06 -9.31
C SER A 146 25.66 -8.64 -7.89
N LEU A 147 24.47 -9.12 -7.54
CA LEU A 147 24.20 -9.80 -6.26
C LEU A 147 24.64 -11.27 -6.27
N GLY A 148 24.91 -11.86 -7.43
CA GLY A 148 25.26 -13.27 -7.55
C GLY A 148 24.18 -14.18 -6.94
N ASP A 149 24.61 -15.15 -6.13
CA ASP A 149 23.71 -16.12 -5.45
C ASP A 149 23.11 -15.58 -4.14
N SER A 150 23.02 -14.26 -3.97
CA SER A 150 22.40 -13.68 -2.76
C SER A 150 20.94 -14.13 -2.61
N LYS A 151 20.55 -14.43 -1.37
CA LYS A 151 19.17 -14.75 -1.01
C LYS A 151 18.21 -13.57 -1.22
N ASP A 152 18.72 -12.34 -1.34
CA ASP A 152 17.92 -11.13 -1.53
C ASP A 152 17.44 -10.92 -2.97
N VAL A 153 18.03 -11.62 -3.94
CA VAL A 153 17.71 -11.49 -5.37
C VAL A 153 16.20 -11.53 -5.64
N PRO A 154 15.42 -12.48 -5.08
CA PRO A 154 13.97 -12.51 -5.28
C PRO A 154 13.24 -11.27 -4.76
N SER A 155 13.68 -10.71 -3.62
CA SER A 155 13.07 -9.52 -3.02
C SER A 155 13.40 -8.26 -3.83
N VAL A 156 14.63 -8.16 -4.32
CA VAL A 156 15.08 -7.09 -5.23
C VAL A 156 14.31 -7.13 -6.55
N VAL A 157 14.20 -8.31 -7.18
CA VAL A 157 13.43 -8.50 -8.41
C VAL A 157 11.96 -8.14 -8.20
N LEU A 158 11.37 -8.59 -7.10
CA LEU A 158 9.99 -8.26 -6.74
C LEU A 158 9.80 -6.75 -6.58
N SER A 159 10.72 -6.07 -5.89
CA SER A 159 10.65 -4.63 -5.66
C SER A 159 10.74 -3.84 -6.96
N LEU A 160 11.66 -4.21 -7.86
CA LEU A 160 11.82 -3.56 -9.17
C LEU A 160 10.63 -3.82 -10.10
N ALA A 161 10.11 -5.06 -10.12
CA ALA A 161 8.94 -5.42 -10.92
C ALA A 161 7.69 -4.67 -10.47
N LEU A 162 7.51 -4.53 -9.15
CA LEU A 162 6.41 -3.77 -8.57
C LEU A 162 6.65 -2.26 -8.63
N GLY A 163 7.89 -1.78 -8.71
CA GLY A 163 8.21 -0.39 -8.38
C GLY A 163 7.88 -0.05 -6.93
N ALA A 164 8.15 -0.99 -6.02
CA ALA A 164 7.84 -0.89 -4.60
C ALA A 164 9.05 -0.35 -3.82
N PHE A 165 8.79 0.24 -2.66
CA PHE A 165 9.84 0.65 -1.73
C PHE A 165 10.46 -0.61 -1.09
N PHE A 166 11.72 -0.88 -1.38
CA PHE A 166 12.44 -1.99 -0.77
C PHE A 166 12.98 -1.57 0.59
N LEU A 167 12.53 -2.25 1.65
CA LEU A 167 13.05 -2.08 3.01
C LEU A 167 14.07 -3.17 3.29
N THR A 168 15.33 -2.76 3.40
CA THR A 168 16.43 -3.66 3.72
C THR A 168 17.49 -2.98 4.58
N GLU A 169 18.18 -3.79 5.38
CA GLU A 169 19.41 -3.39 6.08
C GLU A 169 20.67 -3.74 5.26
N ASP A 170 20.55 -4.51 4.16
CA ASP A 170 21.66 -4.88 3.29
C ASP A 170 21.92 -3.80 2.22
N ARG A 171 23.10 -3.19 2.30
CA ARG A 171 23.56 -2.16 1.37
C ARG A 171 23.63 -2.65 -0.08
N ARG A 172 24.10 -3.87 -0.35
CA ARG A 172 24.23 -4.39 -1.72
C ARG A 172 22.85 -4.60 -2.34
N ALA A 173 21.93 -5.19 -1.59
CA ALA A 173 20.55 -5.39 -2.05
C ALA A 173 19.86 -4.06 -2.32
N TRP A 174 20.16 -3.04 -1.50
CA TRP A 174 19.69 -1.68 -1.71
C TRP A 174 20.27 -1.03 -2.98
N GLU A 175 21.58 -1.06 -3.18
CA GLU A 175 22.25 -0.50 -4.38
C GLU A 175 21.71 -1.17 -5.66
N ALA A 176 21.35 -2.46 -5.59
CA ALA A 176 20.71 -3.14 -6.71
C ALA A 176 19.32 -2.58 -7.06
N VAL A 177 18.53 -2.15 -6.08
CA VAL A 177 17.19 -1.55 -6.28
C VAL A 177 17.28 -0.08 -6.68
N TYR A 178 18.04 0.71 -5.95
CA TYR A 178 18.05 2.18 -6.06
C TYR A 178 19.17 2.73 -6.93
N GLY A 179 20.20 1.94 -7.21
CA GLY A 179 21.40 2.36 -7.93
C GLY A 179 22.50 2.83 -6.98
N THR A 180 23.73 2.86 -7.47
CA THR A 180 24.92 3.23 -6.69
C THR A 180 25.05 4.73 -6.42
N GLU A 181 24.30 5.56 -7.16
CA GLU A 181 24.29 7.03 -7.00
C GLU A 181 23.27 7.50 -5.95
N ALA A 182 22.41 6.61 -5.46
CA ALA A 182 21.43 6.96 -4.46
C ALA A 182 22.11 7.07 -3.07
N ASP A 183 21.61 7.96 -2.21
CA ASP A 183 22.13 8.15 -0.85
C ASP A 183 21.67 7.04 0.13
N SER A 184 22.56 6.09 0.42
CA SER A 184 22.32 4.98 1.36
C SER A 184 22.19 5.40 2.84
N GLU A 185 22.68 6.59 3.22
CA GLU A 185 22.51 7.12 4.58
C GLU A 185 21.09 7.63 4.81
N GLU A 186 20.39 8.04 3.76
CA GLU A 186 19.00 8.46 3.85
C GLU A 186 18.10 7.29 4.30
N LEU A 187 18.32 6.06 3.80
CA LEU A 187 17.54 4.87 4.19
C LEU A 187 17.66 4.53 5.68
N HIS A 188 18.87 4.61 6.25
CA HIS A 188 19.09 4.34 7.69
C HIS A 188 18.33 5.33 8.58
N LYS A 189 18.04 6.54 8.07
CA LYS A 189 17.18 7.52 8.76
C LYS A 189 15.70 7.17 8.64
N TRP A 190 15.29 6.46 7.58
CA TRP A 190 13.91 6.05 7.34
C TRP A 190 13.49 4.78 8.07
N LEU A 191 14.38 3.80 8.26
CA LEU A 191 14.03 2.57 8.99
C LEU A 191 13.43 2.87 10.38
N PRO A 192 14.05 3.75 11.20
CA PRO A 192 13.45 4.19 12.46
C PRO A 192 12.16 4.98 12.25
N VAL A 193 12.02 5.84 11.23
CA VAL A 193 10.76 6.58 11.00
C VAL A 193 9.59 5.64 10.65
N LEU A 194 9.86 4.58 9.88
CA LEU A 194 8.88 3.57 9.48
C LEU A 194 8.49 2.63 10.63
N MET A 195 9.44 2.33 11.52
CA MET A 195 9.26 1.45 12.67
C MET A 195 8.74 2.18 13.93
N ASP A 196 9.15 3.43 14.14
CA ASP A 196 8.96 4.18 15.37
C ASP A 196 7.76 5.11 15.32
N GLY A 197 7.33 5.53 14.12
CA GLY A 197 6.38 6.64 13.99
C GLY A 197 6.87 7.93 14.66
N GLY A 198 8.17 8.00 15.00
CA GLY A 198 8.80 9.09 15.72
C GLY A 198 8.96 10.32 14.84
N ASP A 199 8.60 11.47 15.42
CA ASP A 199 8.46 12.80 14.82
C ASP A 199 7.87 12.82 13.41
N ALA A 200 6.54 12.79 13.37
CA ALA A 200 5.74 13.19 12.21
C ALA A 200 6.22 12.63 10.85
N GLY A 201 6.63 11.36 10.83
CA GLY A 201 6.99 10.65 9.59
C GLY A 201 5.85 10.70 8.57
N GLU A 202 6.19 10.77 7.27
CA GLU A 202 5.22 10.92 6.18
C GLU A 202 4.12 9.83 6.23
N LEU A 203 4.45 8.58 6.58
CA LEU A 203 3.46 7.52 6.77
C LEU A 203 2.54 7.74 7.98
N GLY A 204 3.04 8.33 9.07
CA GLY A 204 2.22 8.68 10.22
C GLY A 204 1.16 9.73 9.85
N LYS A 205 1.53 10.71 9.02
CA LYS A 205 0.60 11.70 8.45
C LYS A 205 -0.42 11.03 7.52
N LEU A 206 0.02 10.12 6.64
CA LEU A 206 -0.90 9.36 5.78
C LEU A 206 -1.88 8.52 6.61
N VAL A 207 -1.41 7.85 7.67
CA VAL A 207 -2.26 7.08 8.61
C VAL A 207 -3.28 7.99 9.27
N PHE A 208 -2.84 9.12 9.82
CA PHE A 208 -3.73 10.09 10.45
C PHE A 208 -4.82 10.57 9.49
N ILE A 209 -4.45 11.04 8.31
CA ILE A 209 -5.40 11.61 7.33
C ILE A 209 -6.41 10.54 6.88
N THR A 210 -5.93 9.33 6.57
CA THR A 210 -6.78 8.25 6.06
C THR A 210 -7.74 7.71 7.13
N THR A 211 -7.32 7.69 8.40
CA THR A 211 -8.10 7.11 9.50
C THR A 211 -8.97 8.12 10.24
N ALA A 212 -8.63 9.41 10.23
CA ALA A 212 -9.42 10.47 10.84
C ALA A 212 -10.72 10.78 10.05
N LEU A 213 -10.69 10.67 8.72
CA LEU A 213 -11.86 10.90 7.84
C LEU A 213 -13.07 9.99 8.15
N PRO A 214 -12.91 8.66 8.33
CA PRO A 214 -13.99 7.79 8.79
C PRO A 214 -14.66 8.22 10.08
N THR A 215 -13.87 8.63 11.06
CA THR A 215 -14.36 9.02 12.38
C THR A 215 -15.14 10.34 12.37
N ALA A 216 -14.98 11.17 11.33
CA ALA A 216 -15.65 12.45 11.19
C ALA A 216 -17.06 12.38 10.57
N GLY A 217 -17.65 11.19 10.38
CA GLY A 217 -19.05 11.04 9.94
C GLY A 217 -19.31 11.23 8.43
N ILE A 218 -18.28 11.56 7.66
CA ILE A 218 -18.37 11.85 6.21
C ILE A 218 -18.71 10.60 5.38
N ILE A 219 -18.34 9.40 5.86
CA ILE A 219 -18.56 8.13 5.15
C ILE A 219 -20.04 7.72 5.10
N GLY A 220 -20.84 8.08 6.11
CA GLY A 220 -22.25 7.73 6.15
C GLY A 220 -23.03 8.27 4.95
N LEU A 221 -22.69 9.48 4.50
CA LEU A 221 -23.30 10.10 3.32
C LEU A 221 -22.82 9.48 2.00
N TRP A 222 -21.52 9.19 1.87
CA TRP A 222 -20.95 8.69 0.62
C TRP A 222 -21.36 7.25 0.32
N ASP A 223 -21.38 6.35 1.32
CA ASP A 223 -21.78 4.95 1.11
C ASP A 223 -23.30 4.82 0.87
N LEU A 224 -24.11 5.76 1.40
CA LEU A 224 -25.51 5.95 1.02
C LEU A 224 -25.63 6.38 -0.45
N CYS A 225 -24.90 7.42 -0.88
CA CYS A 225 -24.92 7.88 -2.27
C CYS A 225 -24.49 6.78 -3.25
N ARG A 226 -23.45 6.00 -2.93
CA ARG A 226 -22.95 4.93 -3.80
C ARG A 226 -23.89 3.73 -3.88
N ARG A 227 -24.55 3.35 -2.78
CA ARG A 227 -25.51 2.22 -2.79
C ARG A 227 -26.79 2.54 -3.57
N PHE A 228 -27.17 3.81 -3.64
CA PHE A 228 -28.42 4.23 -4.27
C PHE A 228 -28.26 4.85 -5.66
N SER A 229 -27.06 5.29 -6.05
CA SER A 229 -26.78 5.86 -7.38
C SER A 229 -27.04 4.88 -8.53
N TYR A 230 -26.88 3.57 -8.31
CA TYR A 230 -27.15 2.55 -9.32
C TYR A 230 -28.64 2.18 -9.48
N ARG A 231 -29.51 2.62 -8.56
CA ARG A 231 -30.91 2.12 -8.46
C ARG A 231 -31.96 3.13 -8.91
N SER A 232 -31.70 4.44 -8.76
CA SER A 232 -32.55 5.50 -9.34
C SER A 232 -31.86 6.88 -9.25
N PRO A 233 -31.67 7.59 -10.37
CA PRO A 233 -31.15 8.97 -10.37
C PRO A 233 -31.97 9.93 -9.51
N TRP A 234 -33.27 9.66 -9.37
CA TRP A 234 -34.22 10.51 -8.64
C TRP A 234 -34.08 10.43 -7.12
N MET A 235 -33.43 9.41 -6.56
CA MET A 235 -33.14 9.36 -5.12
C MET A 235 -31.91 10.17 -4.74
N VAL A 236 -30.91 10.26 -5.64
CA VAL A 236 -29.80 11.21 -5.49
C VAL A 236 -30.34 12.64 -5.59
N ALA A 237 -31.23 12.88 -6.55
CA ALA A 237 -31.97 14.14 -6.63
C ALA A 237 -32.86 14.37 -5.40
N GLY A 238 -33.44 13.33 -4.78
CA GLY A 238 -34.26 13.41 -3.56
C GLY A 238 -33.46 13.70 -2.28
N LEU A 239 -32.24 13.17 -2.15
CA LEU A 239 -31.31 13.51 -1.07
C LEU A 239 -30.75 14.93 -1.25
N ALA A 240 -30.37 15.28 -2.49
CA ALA A 240 -29.98 16.64 -2.84
C ALA A 240 -31.16 17.61 -2.63
N ALA A 241 -32.38 17.22 -2.97
CA ALA A 241 -33.59 17.99 -2.75
C ALA A 241 -33.98 18.05 -1.27
N GLY A 242 -33.72 17.03 -0.45
CA GLY A 242 -33.94 17.06 0.99
C GLY A 242 -32.98 18.02 1.69
N VAL A 243 -31.71 18.00 1.30
CA VAL A 243 -30.70 18.98 1.71
C VAL A 243 -31.06 20.38 1.20
N PHE A 244 -31.56 20.50 -0.03
CA PHE A 244 -32.00 21.75 -0.64
C PHE A 244 -33.26 22.31 0.03
N VAL A 245 -34.28 21.47 0.32
CA VAL A 245 -35.56 21.83 0.97
C VAL A 245 -35.34 22.31 2.40
N LEU A 246 -34.46 21.62 3.14
CA LEU A 246 -34.00 22.10 4.46
C LEU A 246 -33.24 23.45 4.33
N ALA A 247 -32.52 23.67 3.22
CA ALA A 247 -31.85 24.93 2.93
C ALA A 247 -32.80 26.07 2.48
N ILE A 248 -33.92 25.78 1.79
CA ILE A 248 -34.90 26.79 1.34
C ILE A 248 -36.01 27.09 2.36
N GLN A 249 -36.26 26.21 3.34
CA GLN A 249 -37.17 26.50 4.46
C GLN A 249 -36.52 27.31 5.61
N THR A 250 -35.22 27.59 5.52
CA THR A 250 -34.47 28.35 6.54
C THR A 250 -34.23 29.79 6.06
N SER A 251 -34.43 30.77 6.94
CA SER A 251 -34.49 32.20 6.59
C SER A 251 -33.20 32.77 5.96
N ARG A 252 -33.36 33.84 5.16
CA ARG A 252 -32.33 34.45 4.29
C ARG A 252 -31.04 34.92 4.98
N GLU A 253 -31.00 35.05 6.30
CA GLU A 253 -29.78 35.42 7.05
C GLU A 253 -28.78 34.26 7.20
N THR A 254 -29.24 33.01 7.20
CA THR A 254 -28.37 31.83 7.38
C THR A 254 -27.65 31.42 6.08
N TYR A 255 -28.21 31.78 4.92
CA TYR A 255 -27.64 31.44 3.60
C TYR A 255 -26.25 32.07 3.36
N ARG A 256 -25.98 33.24 3.95
CA ARG A 256 -24.65 33.89 3.92
C ARG A 256 -23.62 33.23 4.83
N ARG A 257 -24.03 32.48 5.87
CA ARG A 257 -23.12 31.72 6.76
C ARG A 257 -22.83 30.29 6.28
N ILE A 258 -23.73 29.69 5.48
CA ILE A 258 -23.57 28.32 5.00
C ILE A 258 -22.81 28.27 3.66
N GLY A 259 -22.95 29.29 2.80
CA GLY A 259 -22.14 29.43 1.59
C GLY A 259 -20.64 29.52 1.90
N SER A 260 -20.27 30.17 3.01
CA SER A 260 -18.90 30.16 3.54
C SER A 260 -18.57 28.83 4.22
N GLY A 261 -19.48 28.26 5.03
CA GLY A 261 -19.22 27.03 5.80
C GLY A 261 -18.98 25.77 4.97
N LEU A 262 -19.62 25.62 3.79
CA LEU A 262 -19.38 24.46 2.92
C LEU A 262 -18.07 24.62 2.12
N THR A 263 -17.77 25.83 1.64
CA THR A 263 -16.47 26.13 1.02
C THR A 263 -15.34 26.09 2.03
N GLU A 264 -15.60 26.45 3.28
CA GLU A 264 -14.68 26.39 4.41
C GLU A 264 -14.50 24.95 4.87
N ALA A 265 -15.54 24.11 4.84
CA ALA A 265 -15.38 22.67 5.07
C ALA A 265 -14.60 21.99 3.94
N ILE A 266 -14.85 22.34 2.67
CA ILE A 266 -14.08 21.83 1.51
C ILE A 266 -12.64 22.36 1.55
N SER A 267 -12.42 23.64 1.89
CA SER A 267 -11.09 24.23 1.99
C SER A 267 -10.33 23.67 3.20
N VAL A 268 -10.99 23.44 4.33
CA VAL A 268 -10.39 22.75 5.49
C VAL A 268 -10.05 21.31 5.15
N LEU A 269 -10.90 20.58 4.42
CA LEU A 269 -10.59 19.24 3.93
C LEU A 269 -9.43 19.27 2.91
N SER A 270 -9.39 20.23 2.00
CA SER A 270 -8.33 20.32 0.99
C SER A 270 -7.00 20.80 1.57
N GLU A 271 -7.00 21.87 2.36
CA GLU A 271 -5.80 22.49 2.94
C GLU A 271 -5.25 21.71 4.13
N ARG A 272 -6.11 21.14 4.99
CA ARG A 272 -5.64 20.43 6.20
C ARG A 272 -5.47 18.93 6.03
N LEU A 273 -6.06 18.31 5.01
CA LEU A 273 -5.99 16.85 4.83
C LEU A 273 -5.50 16.44 3.44
N TYR A 274 -6.02 17.00 2.36
CA TYR A 274 -5.62 16.57 1.01
C TYR A 274 -4.20 17.01 0.63
N MET A 275 -3.84 18.28 0.82
CA MET A 275 -2.51 18.79 0.47
C MET A 275 -1.39 18.13 1.30
N PRO A 276 -1.49 18.01 2.64
CA PRO A 276 -0.48 17.29 3.42
C PRO A 276 -0.38 15.81 3.05
N TYR A 277 -1.49 15.16 2.69
CA TYR A 277 -1.50 13.77 2.21
C TYR A 277 -0.74 13.64 0.89
N HIS A 278 -1.02 14.51 -0.08
CA HIS A 278 -0.35 14.47 -1.38
C HIS A 278 1.13 14.80 -1.29
N GLU A 279 1.51 15.77 -0.45
CA GLU A 279 2.93 16.07 -0.22
C GLU A 279 3.67 14.90 0.43
N ALA A 280 3.07 14.27 1.45
CA ALA A 280 3.62 13.09 2.09
C ALA A 280 3.75 11.92 1.11
N LEU A 281 2.73 11.71 0.26
CA LEU A 281 2.71 10.68 -0.76
C LEU A 281 3.79 10.91 -1.83
N GLU A 282 3.92 12.14 -2.34
CA GLU A 282 4.93 12.49 -3.34
C GLU A 282 6.34 12.39 -2.77
N ARG A 283 6.55 12.78 -1.51
CA ARG A 283 7.83 12.58 -0.81
C ARG A 283 8.17 11.12 -0.61
N PHE A 284 7.19 10.26 -0.40
CA PHE A 284 7.38 8.81 -0.37
C PHE A 284 7.71 8.27 -1.76
N ARG A 285 6.96 8.70 -2.79
CA ARG A 285 7.15 8.25 -4.19
C ARG A 285 8.50 8.65 -4.77
N ARG A 286 8.97 9.86 -4.50
CA ARG A 286 10.31 10.32 -4.91
C ARG A 286 11.44 9.46 -4.36
N ARG A 287 11.17 8.72 -3.28
CA ARG A 287 12.12 7.82 -2.62
C ARG A 287 11.91 6.36 -2.98
N ALA A 288 10.81 6.01 -3.64
CA ALA A 288 10.66 4.71 -4.27
C ALA A 288 11.71 4.55 -5.38
N PRO A 289 12.11 3.31 -5.74
CA PRO A 289 13.09 3.11 -6.79
C PRO A 289 12.66 3.78 -8.08
N VAL A 290 13.62 4.40 -8.76
CA VAL A 290 13.40 4.95 -10.09
C VAL A 290 13.16 3.78 -11.04
N VAL A 291 11.89 3.58 -11.39
CA VAL A 291 11.48 2.59 -12.38
C VAL A 291 11.64 3.18 -13.78
N PRO A 292 12.19 2.42 -14.75
CA PRO A 292 12.25 2.87 -16.14
C PRO A 292 10.87 3.30 -16.66
N SER A 293 10.83 4.33 -17.50
CA SER A 293 9.59 4.76 -18.13
C SER A 293 8.99 3.65 -19.01
N TRP A 294 7.67 3.67 -19.22
CA TRP A 294 7.02 2.69 -20.10
C TRP A 294 7.60 2.73 -21.51
N ASP A 295 7.96 3.89 -22.03
CA ASP A 295 8.60 4.03 -23.35
C ASP A 295 9.96 3.33 -23.41
N MET A 296 10.76 3.46 -22.34
CA MET A 296 12.07 2.79 -22.23
C MET A 296 11.89 1.27 -22.12
N LEU A 297 10.91 0.80 -21.36
CA LEU A 297 10.60 -0.62 -21.28
C LEU A 297 10.11 -1.16 -22.63
N CYS A 298 9.30 -0.39 -23.35
CA CYS A 298 8.81 -0.75 -24.67
C CYS A 298 9.92 -0.87 -25.73
N SER A 299 10.99 -0.10 -25.59
CA SER A 299 12.15 -0.17 -26.51
C SER A 299 13.17 -1.24 -26.15
N THR A 300 13.20 -1.70 -24.89
CA THR A 300 14.26 -2.59 -24.39
C THR A 300 13.82 -4.00 -24.01
N ASN A 301 12.51 -4.23 -23.82
CA ASN A 301 11.96 -5.52 -23.37
C ASN A 301 11.02 -6.14 -24.40
N ASP A 302 10.81 -7.46 -24.29
CA ASP A 302 9.83 -8.18 -25.10
C ASP A 302 8.39 -7.76 -24.77
N ARG A 303 7.54 -7.69 -25.81
CA ARG A 303 6.12 -7.28 -25.68
C ARG A 303 5.37 -8.03 -24.57
N ARG A 304 5.61 -9.33 -24.42
CA ARG A 304 4.98 -10.16 -23.39
C ARG A 304 5.43 -9.77 -21.98
N ALA A 305 6.72 -9.49 -21.80
CA ALA A 305 7.28 -9.08 -20.52
C ALA A 305 6.78 -7.69 -20.10
N ILE A 306 6.65 -6.76 -21.06
CA ILE A 306 6.09 -5.42 -20.83
C ILE A 306 4.64 -5.51 -20.38
N LEU A 307 3.80 -6.27 -21.09
CA LEU A 307 2.40 -6.44 -20.71
C LEU A 307 2.27 -7.07 -19.32
N ALA A 308 3.08 -8.09 -19.02
CA ALA A 308 3.08 -8.71 -17.72
C ALA A 308 3.55 -7.76 -16.61
N ARG A 309 4.58 -6.94 -16.84
CA ARG A 309 5.01 -5.88 -15.91
C ARG A 309 3.90 -4.87 -15.67
N ALA A 310 3.21 -4.43 -16.72
CA ALA A 310 2.10 -3.48 -16.61
C ALA A 310 0.93 -4.07 -15.80
N CYS A 311 0.62 -5.36 -16.01
CA CYS A 311 -0.38 -6.07 -15.22
C CYS A 311 0.02 -6.16 -13.73
N VAL A 312 1.26 -6.57 -13.43
CA VAL A 312 1.80 -6.61 -12.06
C VAL A 312 1.75 -5.23 -11.41
N TYR A 313 2.27 -4.21 -12.10
CA TYR A 313 2.35 -2.84 -11.61
C TYR A 313 0.97 -2.28 -11.25
N ARG A 314 -0.02 -2.48 -12.14
CA ARG A 314 -1.37 -1.92 -11.96
C ARG A 314 -2.19 -2.69 -10.93
N LEU A 315 -2.18 -4.02 -10.97
CA LEU A 315 -2.90 -4.84 -9.99
C LEU A 315 -2.37 -4.63 -8.57
N ALA A 316 -1.04 -4.54 -8.40
CA ALA A 316 -0.44 -4.34 -7.09
C ALA A 316 -0.92 -3.04 -6.43
N ARG A 317 -1.23 -2.00 -7.22
CA ARG A 317 -1.64 -0.66 -6.75
C ARG A 317 -3.14 -0.43 -6.62
N SER A 318 -3.98 -1.28 -7.22
CA SER A 318 -5.43 -1.02 -7.29
C SER A 318 -6.14 -1.21 -5.95
N TYR A 319 -6.80 -0.17 -5.42
CA TYR A 319 -7.50 -0.20 -4.12
C TYR A 319 -8.77 -1.05 -4.13
N SER A 320 -9.41 -1.22 -5.29
CA SER A 320 -10.58 -2.09 -5.49
C SER A 320 -10.32 -3.59 -5.28
N GLY A 321 -9.10 -3.97 -4.90
CA GLY A 321 -8.71 -5.35 -4.61
C GLY A 321 -8.49 -6.15 -5.89
N ALA A 322 -9.15 -7.31 -6.00
CA ALA A 322 -9.02 -8.16 -7.18
C ALA A 322 -9.81 -7.60 -8.38
N LEU A 323 -9.15 -7.46 -9.54
CA LEU A 323 -9.72 -6.92 -10.77
C LEU A 323 -10.00 -8.00 -11.81
N SER A 324 -10.98 -7.77 -12.67
CA SER A 324 -11.14 -8.55 -13.90
C SER A 324 -10.10 -8.17 -14.95
N ALA A 325 -9.86 -9.07 -15.91
CA ALA A 325 -8.98 -8.80 -17.05
C ALA A 325 -9.44 -7.59 -17.89
N ASP A 326 -10.76 -7.32 -17.92
CA ASP A 326 -11.35 -6.23 -18.67
C ASP A 326 -11.16 -4.88 -17.97
N GLU A 327 -11.39 -4.83 -16.66
CA GLU A 327 -11.06 -3.66 -15.83
C GLU A 327 -9.55 -3.37 -15.88
N LEU A 328 -8.72 -4.41 -15.81
CA LEU A 328 -7.27 -4.26 -15.89
C LEU A 328 -6.85 -3.71 -17.26
N ALA A 329 -7.33 -4.29 -18.37
CA ALA A 329 -7.00 -3.84 -19.72
C ALA A 329 -7.34 -2.35 -19.95
N ARG A 330 -8.48 -1.88 -19.42
CA ARG A 330 -8.85 -0.45 -19.48
C ARG A 330 -7.96 0.45 -18.62
N ALA A 331 -7.38 -0.10 -17.56
CA ALA A 331 -6.59 0.65 -16.59
C ALA A 331 -5.08 0.62 -16.88
N LEU A 332 -4.63 -0.14 -17.88
CA LEU A 332 -3.23 -0.16 -18.29
C LEU A 332 -2.86 1.15 -19.01
N PRO A 333 -1.60 1.60 -18.87
CA PRO A 333 -1.09 2.73 -19.66
C PRO A 333 -1.12 2.40 -21.17
N ALA A 334 -1.00 3.42 -22.02
CA ALA A 334 -0.85 3.19 -23.46
C ALA A 334 0.55 2.65 -23.74
N LEU A 335 0.67 1.34 -24.00
CA LEU A 335 1.97 0.67 -24.18
C LEU A 335 2.42 0.56 -25.65
N GLY A 336 1.61 0.98 -26.62
CA GLY A 336 1.93 0.81 -28.05
C GLY A 336 2.00 -0.66 -28.51
N ILE A 337 1.56 -1.60 -27.67
CA ILE A 337 1.48 -3.05 -27.95
C ILE A 337 0.03 -3.52 -27.77
N GLY A 338 -0.27 -4.74 -28.21
CA GLY A 338 -1.57 -5.35 -27.92
C GLY A 338 -1.79 -5.44 -26.41
N GLN A 339 -2.93 -4.95 -25.93
CA GLN A 339 -3.31 -4.94 -24.50
C GLN A 339 -4.81 -5.21 -24.28
N GLY A 340 -5.45 -5.92 -25.22
CA GLY A 340 -6.87 -6.25 -25.11
C GLY A 340 -7.16 -7.26 -23.99
N THR A 341 -8.41 -7.30 -23.56
CA THR A 341 -8.92 -8.16 -22.46
C THR A 341 -8.49 -9.62 -22.58
N GLN A 342 -8.50 -10.19 -23.79
CA GLN A 342 -8.07 -11.57 -24.01
C GLN A 342 -6.59 -11.77 -23.71
N LEU A 343 -5.73 -10.89 -24.23
CA LEU A 343 -4.29 -10.99 -24.05
C LEU A 343 -3.91 -10.76 -22.58
N VAL A 344 -4.54 -9.80 -21.91
CA VAL A 344 -4.40 -9.59 -20.46
C VAL A 344 -4.79 -10.85 -19.70
N ARG A 345 -5.92 -11.48 -20.04
CA ARG A 345 -6.35 -12.74 -19.40
C ARG A 345 -5.35 -13.87 -19.59
N GLU A 346 -4.79 -14.01 -20.80
CA GLU A 346 -3.75 -14.99 -21.09
C GLU A 346 -2.49 -14.73 -20.27
N THR A 347 -2.04 -13.47 -20.19
CA THR A 347 -0.91 -13.07 -19.33
C THR A 347 -1.16 -13.42 -17.88
N LEU A 348 -2.34 -13.12 -17.33
CA LEU A 348 -2.69 -13.42 -15.94
C LEU A 348 -2.66 -14.92 -15.63
N ARG A 349 -3.05 -15.77 -16.59
CA ARG A 349 -3.05 -17.24 -16.43
C ARG A 349 -1.66 -17.87 -16.55
N ASN A 350 -0.75 -17.24 -17.29
CA ASN A 350 0.54 -17.83 -17.64
C ASN A 350 1.66 -17.53 -16.62
N HIS A 351 1.41 -16.69 -15.63
CA HIS A 351 2.43 -16.27 -14.65
C HIS A 351 1.97 -16.54 -13.22
N GLY A 352 2.82 -17.23 -12.45
CA GLY A 352 2.53 -17.66 -11.08
C GLY A 352 2.52 -16.54 -10.03
N CYS A 353 2.80 -15.29 -10.42
CA CYS A 353 2.68 -14.13 -9.54
C CYS A 353 1.23 -13.62 -9.39
N PHE A 354 0.32 -14.07 -10.26
CA PHE A 354 -1.09 -13.71 -10.21
C PHE A 354 -1.91 -14.79 -9.53
N HIS A 355 -2.82 -14.38 -8.66
CA HIS A 355 -3.75 -15.27 -7.98
C HIS A 355 -5.19 -14.90 -8.33
N GLN A 356 -6.03 -15.92 -8.48
CA GLN A 356 -7.44 -15.79 -8.78
C GLN A 356 -8.29 -16.20 -7.57
N PRO A 357 -8.55 -15.29 -6.61
CA PRO A 357 -9.36 -15.62 -5.43
C PRO A 357 -10.82 -15.92 -5.81
N TYR A 358 -11.34 -15.24 -6.84
CA TYR A 358 -12.68 -15.46 -7.37
C TYR A 358 -12.61 -15.69 -8.86
N ALA A 359 -13.53 -16.49 -9.41
CA ALA A 359 -13.63 -16.72 -10.84
C ALA A 359 -13.62 -15.38 -11.62
N GLY A 360 -12.60 -15.18 -12.45
CA GLY A 360 -12.42 -13.98 -13.26
C GLY A 360 -11.85 -12.75 -12.54
N ARG A 361 -11.58 -12.79 -11.23
CA ARG A 361 -10.98 -11.69 -10.45
C ARG A 361 -9.55 -12.05 -10.06
N TRP A 362 -8.61 -11.14 -10.30
CA TRP A 362 -7.18 -11.38 -10.19
C TRP A 362 -6.53 -10.36 -9.28
N GLN A 363 -5.53 -10.81 -8.53
CA GLN A 363 -4.67 -9.97 -7.69
C GLN A 363 -3.21 -10.42 -7.82
N VAL A 364 -2.28 -9.57 -7.38
CA VAL A 364 -0.86 -9.94 -7.29
C VAL A 364 -0.59 -10.55 -5.93
N GLY A 365 0.03 -11.73 -5.95
CA GLY A 365 0.35 -12.50 -4.76
C GLY A 365 -0.87 -13.14 -4.09
N ASN A 366 -0.59 -14.03 -3.17
CA ASN A 366 -1.58 -14.74 -2.36
C ASN A 366 -1.26 -14.59 -0.87
N PRO A 367 -2.25 -14.71 0.01
CA PRO A 367 -1.96 -14.83 1.43
C PRO A 367 -1.11 -16.07 1.70
N TYR A 368 -0.23 -15.98 2.69
CA TYR A 368 0.62 -17.12 3.04
C TYR A 368 -0.23 -18.34 3.47
N GLY A 369 0.16 -19.52 3.01
CA GLY A 369 -0.53 -20.78 3.34
C GLY A 369 -1.80 -21.07 2.53
N TYR A 370 -2.22 -20.18 1.63
CA TYR A 370 -3.36 -20.46 0.73
C TYR A 370 -2.93 -21.37 -0.43
N PRO A 371 -3.78 -22.34 -0.83
CA PRO A 371 -3.53 -23.18 -2.00
C PRO A 371 -3.35 -22.31 -3.25
N ARG A 372 -2.37 -22.68 -4.08
CA ARG A 372 -2.06 -21.97 -5.34
C ARG A 372 -2.90 -22.48 -6.49
#